data_AF-A0A2D7GCV0-F1
#
_entry.id   AF-A0A2D7GCV0-F1
#
_cell.length_a   1.000
_cell.length_b   1.000
_cell.length_c   1.000
_cell.angle_alpha   90.00
_cell.angle_beta   90.00
_cell.angle_gamma   90.00
#
_symmetry.space_group_name_H-M   'P 1'
#
loop_
_entity.id
_entity.type
_entity.pdbx_description
1 polymer ?
#
loop_
_entity_poly.entity_id
_entity_poly.type
_entity_poly.pdbx_seq_one_letter_code
_entity_poly.pdbx_strand_id
1 'polypeptide(L)'
;MTRERYLELCEQMGNEPIEEEIPPDWSDLPEIVTYAVNTFNLMGDRVYPEIGYVGKDYTNLNHYIELYAIEDKEFFLHVLSWLDSRAIKKSSDQLKREYDKMKRQSSGKQSSPRVKGR
;
A
#
# COMPACT_ATOMS: atom_id res chain seq x y z
N MET A 1 -6.20 16.44 3.07
CA MET A 1 -5.49 17.73 3.12
C MET A 1 -4.09 17.44 3.65
N THR A 2 -3.01 18.02 3.11
CA THR A 2 -1.67 17.91 3.71
C THR A 2 -1.49 19.01 4.77
N ARG A 3 -0.56 18.82 5.71
CA ARG A 3 -0.19 19.84 6.70
C ARG A 3 0.13 21.18 6.04
N GLU A 4 1.00 21.16 5.03
CA GLU A 4 1.39 22.33 4.23
C GLU A 4 0.17 23.05 3.66
N ARG A 5 -0.76 22.29 3.06
CA ARG A 5 -1.96 22.86 2.46
C ARG A 5 -2.92 23.44 3.49
N TYR A 6 -3.00 22.88 4.70
CA TYR A 6 -3.79 23.45 5.80
C TYR A 6 -3.19 24.78 6.27
N LEU A 7 -1.87 24.82 6.52
CA LEU A 7 -1.17 26.01 6.98
C LEU A 7 -1.26 27.16 5.97
N GLU A 8 -1.10 26.88 4.66
CA GLU A 8 -1.29 27.87 3.59
C GLU A 8 -2.70 28.50 3.60
N LEU A 9 -3.73 27.70 3.87
CA LEU A 9 -5.12 28.18 3.91
C LEU A 9 -5.38 29.05 5.15
N CYS A 10 -4.86 28.67 6.30
CA CYS A 10 -4.95 29.46 7.53
C CYS A 10 -4.26 30.83 7.36
N GLU A 11 -3.06 30.84 6.77
CA GLU A 11 -2.31 32.06 6.46
C GLU A 11 -3.07 32.99 5.50
N GLN A 12 -3.65 32.44 4.42
CA GLN A 12 -4.44 33.22 3.45
C GLN A 12 -5.70 33.84 4.06
N MET A 13 -6.34 33.16 5.01
CA MET A 13 -7.54 33.64 5.68
C MET A 13 -7.22 34.54 6.90
N GLY A 14 -5.95 34.65 7.29
CA GLY A 14 -5.52 35.41 8.47
C GLY A 14 -5.92 34.77 9.80
N ASN A 15 -6.13 33.45 9.82
CA ASN A 15 -6.51 32.69 11.00
C ASN A 15 -5.29 31.98 11.61
N GLU A 16 -5.21 31.89 12.93
CA GLU A 16 -4.23 31.02 13.58
C GLU A 16 -4.61 29.54 13.37
N PRO A 17 -3.64 28.66 13.05
CA PRO A 17 -3.90 27.23 12.88
C PRO A 17 -4.31 26.58 14.20
N ILE A 18 -5.30 25.69 14.14
CA ILE A 18 -5.79 24.94 15.29
C ILE A 18 -5.03 23.60 15.31
N GLU A 19 -4.25 23.34 16.36
CA GLU A 19 -3.39 22.15 16.47
C GLU A 19 -4.12 20.84 16.20
N GLU A 20 -5.34 20.68 16.73
CA GLU A 20 -6.17 19.49 16.55
C GLU A 20 -6.66 19.27 15.11
N GLU A 21 -6.66 20.33 14.29
CA GLU A 21 -7.07 20.28 12.89
C GLU A 21 -5.88 20.14 11.93
N ILE A 22 -4.65 20.31 12.42
CA ILE A 22 -3.45 20.14 11.61
C ILE A 22 -3.36 18.68 11.19
N PRO A 23 -3.39 18.36 9.88
CA PRO A 23 -3.21 17.00 9.42
C PRO A 23 -1.87 16.44 9.92
N PRO A 24 -1.83 15.20 10.42
CA PRO A 24 -0.59 14.60 10.91
C PRO A 24 0.40 14.39 9.77
N ASP A 25 1.68 14.46 10.11
CA ASP A 25 2.81 14.25 9.22
C ASP A 25 3.70 13.08 9.69
N TRP A 26 4.63 12.65 8.85
CA TRP A 26 5.60 11.60 9.17
C TRP A 26 6.42 11.90 10.43
N SER A 27 6.67 13.18 10.73
CA SER A 27 7.36 13.61 11.96
C SER A 27 6.60 13.29 13.24
N ASP A 28 5.28 13.13 13.16
CA ASP A 28 4.43 12.90 14.33
C ASP A 28 4.32 11.42 14.69
N LEU A 29 4.82 10.54 13.81
CA LEU A 29 4.79 9.12 14.01
C LEU A 29 5.99 8.66 14.86
N PRO A 30 5.81 7.65 15.73
CA PRO A 30 6.91 7.03 16.44
C PRO A 30 7.96 6.48 15.46
N GLU A 31 9.26 6.61 15.78
CA GLU A 31 10.35 6.17 14.91
C GLU A 31 10.24 4.70 14.47
N ILE A 32 9.74 3.85 15.36
CA ILE A 32 9.47 2.42 15.10
C ILE A 32 8.55 2.20 13.88
N VAL A 33 7.63 3.13 13.59
CA VAL A 33 6.78 3.08 12.39
C VAL A 33 7.62 3.33 11.13
N THR A 34 8.50 4.33 11.17
CA THR A 34 9.44 4.62 10.08
C THR A 34 10.39 3.45 9.84
N TYR A 35 10.93 2.84 10.90
CA TYR A 35 11.76 1.65 10.81
C TYR A 35 11.01 0.46 10.20
N ALA A 36 9.73 0.26 10.57
CA ALA A 36 8.90 -0.79 10.00
C ALA A 36 8.61 -0.54 8.51
N VAL A 37 8.29 0.68 8.11
CA VAL A 37 8.09 1.03 6.68
C VAL A 37 9.37 0.79 5.87
N ASN A 38 10.52 1.22 6.38
CA ASN A 38 11.80 1.00 5.71
C ASN A 38 12.12 -0.49 5.60
N THR A 39 11.94 -1.24 6.69
CA THR A 39 12.14 -2.70 6.71
C THR A 39 11.21 -3.38 5.71
N PHE A 40 9.92 -3.02 5.69
CA PHE A 40 8.95 -3.53 4.72
C PHE A 40 9.44 -3.31 3.29
N ASN A 41 9.90 -2.11 2.95
CA ASN A 41 10.34 -1.79 1.59
C ASN A 41 11.64 -2.50 1.19
N LEU A 42 12.52 -2.83 2.16
CA LEU A 42 13.78 -3.51 1.91
C LEU A 42 13.66 -5.05 1.89
N MET A 43 12.68 -5.61 2.62
CA MET A 43 12.43 -7.05 2.63
C MET A 43 11.92 -7.53 1.26
N GLY A 44 12.33 -8.75 0.91
CA GLY A 44 11.92 -9.41 -0.32
C GLY A 44 10.41 -9.66 -0.37
N ASP A 45 9.87 -9.66 -1.59
CA ASP A 45 8.46 -9.94 -1.85
C ASP A 45 8.25 -11.42 -2.18
N ARG A 46 7.15 -11.99 -1.68
CA ARG A 46 6.66 -13.30 -2.12
C ARG A 46 5.53 -13.09 -3.12
N VAL A 47 5.73 -13.56 -4.35
CA VAL A 47 4.79 -13.39 -5.46
C VAL A 47 4.57 -14.74 -6.16
N TYR A 48 3.31 -15.06 -6.46
CA TYR A 48 2.93 -16.24 -7.24
C TYR A 48 2.18 -15.84 -8.52
N PRO A 49 2.36 -16.54 -9.66
CA PRO A 49 1.76 -16.15 -10.94
C PRO A 49 0.23 -15.98 -10.93
N GLU A 50 -0.50 -16.88 -10.25
CA GLU A 50 -1.97 -16.90 -10.26
C GLU A 50 -2.63 -16.06 -9.14
N ILE A 51 -1.85 -15.68 -8.12
CA ILE A 51 -2.37 -15.07 -6.87
C ILE A 51 -1.80 -13.66 -6.69
N GLY A 52 -0.66 -13.35 -7.29
CA GLY A 52 0.03 -12.07 -7.13
C GLY A 52 0.87 -12.04 -5.86
N TYR A 53 0.97 -10.83 -5.28
CA TYR A 53 1.71 -10.60 -4.04
C TYR A 53 0.99 -11.23 -2.84
N VAL A 54 1.71 -12.03 -2.06
CA VAL A 54 1.17 -12.76 -0.91
C VAL A 54 1.80 -12.37 0.43
N GLY A 55 2.75 -11.43 0.42
CA GLY A 55 3.40 -10.92 1.63
C GLY A 55 4.92 -10.81 1.50
N LYS A 56 5.57 -10.40 2.59
CA LYS A 56 7.04 -10.31 2.66
C LYS A 56 7.71 -11.64 2.98
N ASP A 57 8.97 -11.74 2.58
CA ASP A 57 9.90 -12.75 3.06
C ASP A 57 10.55 -12.28 4.37
N TYR A 58 10.11 -12.91 5.47
CA TYR A 58 10.57 -12.60 6.83
C TYR A 58 11.88 -13.30 7.21
N THR A 59 12.54 -14.01 6.29
CA THR A 59 13.81 -14.70 6.56
C THR A 59 14.87 -13.77 7.17
N ASN A 60 14.93 -12.52 6.70
CA ASN A 60 15.90 -11.53 7.17
C ASN A 60 15.35 -10.59 8.26
N LEU A 61 14.16 -10.85 8.80
CA LEU A 61 13.51 -9.95 9.77
C LEU A 61 14.39 -9.68 11.00
N ASN A 62 15.02 -10.73 11.55
CA ASN A 62 15.87 -10.60 12.74
C ASN A 62 17.04 -9.63 12.52
N HIS A 63 17.59 -9.58 11.30
CA HIS A 63 18.66 -8.63 10.97
C HIS A 63 18.20 -7.18 11.11
N TYR A 64 16.98 -6.85 10.68
CA TYR A 64 16.43 -5.50 10.81
C TYR A 64 16.05 -5.15 12.25
N ILE A 65 15.54 -6.11 13.01
CA ILE A 65 15.25 -5.94 14.44
C ILE A 65 16.53 -5.56 15.20
N GLU A 66 17.64 -6.23 14.90
CA GLU A 66 18.95 -5.94 15.49
C GLU A 66 19.51 -4.60 14.97
N LEU A 67 19.45 -4.35 13.67
CA LEU A 67 19.98 -3.14 13.02
C LEU A 67 19.37 -1.85 13.59
N TYR A 68 18.04 -1.83 13.79
CA TYR A 68 17.32 -0.68 14.33
C TYR A 68 17.20 -0.71 15.86
N ALA A 69 17.83 -1.67 16.54
CA ALA A 69 17.72 -1.87 17.99
C ALA A 69 16.26 -1.85 18.48
N ILE A 70 15.38 -2.59 17.79
CA ILE A 70 13.94 -2.59 18.10
C ILE A 70 13.69 -3.25 19.46
N GLU A 71 13.21 -2.46 20.42
CA GLU A 71 12.81 -2.93 21.74
C GLU A 71 11.39 -3.53 21.70
N ASP A 72 10.42 -2.77 21.17
CA ASP A 72 9.03 -3.21 21.03
C ASP A 72 8.82 -4.01 19.74
N LYS A 73 9.23 -5.27 19.77
CA LYS A 73 9.10 -6.19 18.63
C LYS A 73 7.65 -6.47 18.26
N GLU A 74 6.74 -6.43 19.23
CA GLU A 74 5.31 -6.69 19.00
C GLU A 74 4.70 -5.58 18.16
N PHE A 75 4.90 -4.32 18.56
CA PHE A 75 4.40 -3.19 17.79
C PHE A 75 5.04 -3.12 16.39
N PHE A 76 6.35 -3.38 16.30
CA PHE A 76 7.04 -3.45 15.01
C PHE A 76 6.42 -4.48 14.07
N LEU A 77 6.19 -5.70 14.56
CA LEU A 77 5.53 -6.78 13.81
C LEU A 77 4.09 -6.44 13.43
N HIS A 78 3.34 -5.78 14.32
CA HIS A 78 1.99 -5.32 14.01
C HIS A 78 1.97 -4.30 12.87
N VAL A 79 2.89 -3.35 12.84
CA VAL A 79 3.01 -2.39 11.74
C VAL A 79 3.37 -3.11 10.43
N LEU A 80 4.33 -4.03 10.45
CA LEU A 80 4.70 -4.83 9.28
C LEU A 80 3.52 -5.64 8.73
N SER A 81 2.80 -6.35 9.60
CA SER A 81 1.62 -7.14 9.23
C SER A 81 0.49 -6.27 8.64
N TRP A 82 0.32 -5.07 9.18
CA TRP A 82 -0.66 -4.11 8.69
C TRP A 82 -0.31 -3.59 7.28
N LEU A 83 0.97 -3.31 7.02
CA LEU A 83 1.47 -2.94 5.69
C LEU A 83 1.27 -4.09 4.70
N ASP A 84 1.63 -5.30 5.10
CA ASP A 84 1.49 -6.51 4.28
C ASP A 84 0.05 -6.76 3.86
N SER A 85 -0.88 -6.70 4.83
CA SER A 85 -2.30 -6.92 4.58
C SER A 85 -2.88 -5.94 3.55
N ARG A 86 -2.45 -4.68 3.59
CA ARG A 86 -2.83 -3.67 2.58
C ARG A 86 -2.25 -3.98 1.21
N ALA A 87 -0.98 -4.37 1.14
CA ALA A 87 -0.31 -4.71 -0.11
C ALA A 87 -0.94 -5.94 -0.78
N ILE A 88 -1.24 -6.99 0.00
CA ILE A 88 -1.95 -8.19 -0.46
C ILE A 88 -3.32 -7.82 -1.02
N LYS A 89 -4.11 -7.05 -0.27
CA LYS A 89 -5.44 -6.63 -0.72
C LYS A 89 -5.37 -5.85 -2.03
N LYS A 90 -4.44 -4.91 -2.13
CA LYS A 90 -4.22 -4.11 -3.36
C LYS A 90 -3.86 -5.00 -4.56
N SER A 91 -2.97 -5.96 -4.38
CA SER A 91 -2.56 -6.89 -5.44
C SER A 91 -3.72 -7.78 -5.89
N SER A 92 -4.46 -8.36 -4.95
CA SER A 92 -5.64 -9.18 -5.23
C SER A 92 -6.72 -8.39 -5.98
N ASP A 93 -7.01 -7.16 -5.54
CA ASP A 93 -8.00 -6.30 -6.19
C ASP A 93 -7.56 -5.92 -7.62
N GLN A 94 -6.26 -5.70 -7.84
CA GLN A 94 -5.71 -5.42 -9.16
C GLN A 94 -5.86 -6.62 -10.10
N LEU A 95 -5.47 -7.82 -9.67
CA LEU A 95 -5.61 -9.04 -10.48
C LEU A 95 -7.06 -9.31 -10.86
N LYS A 96 -8.00 -9.15 -9.92
CA LYS A 96 -9.42 -9.29 -10.19
C LYS A 96 -9.91 -8.32 -11.28
N ARG A 97 -9.48 -7.06 -11.22
CA ARG A 97 -9.83 -6.05 -12.24
C ARG A 97 -9.26 -6.40 -13.61
N GLU A 98 -8.02 -6.89 -13.66
CA GLU A 98 -7.38 -7.32 -14.90
C GLU A 98 -8.10 -8.52 -15.51
N TYR A 99 -8.48 -9.51 -14.69
CA TYR A 99 -9.27 -10.66 -15.12
C TYR A 99 -10.63 -10.26 -15.68
N ASP A 100 -11.37 -9.41 -14.97
CA ASP A 100 -12.68 -8.91 -15.42
C ASP A 100 -12.58 -8.13 -16.74
N LYS A 101 -11.50 -7.36 -16.93
CA LYS A 101 -11.21 -6.64 -18.17
C LYS A 101 -10.93 -7.61 -19.33
N MET A 102 -10.11 -8.63 -19.12
CA MET A 102 -9.82 -9.65 -20.14
C MET A 102 -11.08 -10.41 -20.55
N LYS A 103 -11.91 -10.81 -19.58
CA LYS A 103 -13.20 -11.48 -19.84
C LYS A 103 -14.09 -10.64 -20.74
N ARG A 104 -14.28 -9.35 -20.44
CA ARG A 104 -15.08 -8.42 -21.26
C ARG A 104 -14.54 -8.27 -22.69
N GLN A 105 -13.22 -8.17 -22.85
CA GLN A 105 -12.58 -8.05 -24.18
C GLN A 105 -12.74 -9.33 -25.01
N SER A 106 -12.67 -10.50 -24.38
CA SER A 106 -12.86 -11.79 -25.05
C SER A 106 -14.32 -11.98 -25.51
N SER A 107 -15.30 -11.57 -24.70
CA SER A 107 -16.73 -11.67 -25.02
C SER A 107 -17.15 -10.74 -26.16
N GLY A 108 -16.54 -9.56 -26.30
CA GLY A 108 -16.85 -8.61 -27.38
C GLY A 108 -16.31 -9.00 -28.77
N LYS A 109 -15.36 -9.93 -28.86
CA LYS A 109 -14.77 -10.38 -30.14
C LYS A 109 -15.51 -11.55 -30.80
N GLN A 110 -16.44 -12.22 -30.11
CA GLN A 110 -17.15 -13.40 -30.65
C GLN A 110 -18.42 -13.05 -31.46
N SER A 111 -18.82 -11.77 -31.53
CA SER A 111 -20.00 -11.31 -32.28
C SER A 111 -19.63 -10.62 -33.60
N SER A 112 -18.98 -11.33 -34.53
CA SER A 112 -19.01 -10.95 -35.96
C SER A 112 -19.91 -11.94 -36.70
N PRO A 113 -21.00 -11.49 -37.38
CA PRO A 113 -21.89 -12.39 -38.06
C PRO A 113 -21.15 -13.07 -39.21
N ARG A 114 -21.18 -14.40 -39.19
CA ARG A 114 -20.74 -15.26 -40.29
C ARG A 114 -21.54 -14.87 -41.54
N VAL A 115 -20.90 -14.22 -42.50
CA VAL A 115 -21.48 -13.91 -43.81
C VAL A 115 -21.99 -15.24 -44.41
N LYS A 116 -23.31 -15.40 -44.48
CA LYS A 116 -23.95 -16.50 -45.19
C LYS A 116 -23.68 -16.31 -46.68
N GLY A 117 -22.80 -17.14 -47.22
CA GLY A 117 -22.60 -17.27 -48.65
C GLY A 117 -23.64 -18.21 -49.26
N ARG A 118 -24.04 -17.84 -50.49
CA ARG A 118 -24.90 -18.50 -51.47
C ARG A 118 -26.39 -18.23 -51.36
#